data_AF-A0A972R383-F1
#
_entry.id   AF-A0A972R383-F1
#
_cell.length_a   1.000
_cell.length_b   1.000
_cell.length_c   1.000
_cell.angle_alpha   90.00
_cell.angle_beta   90.00
_cell.angle_gamma   90.00
#
_symmetry.space_group_name_H-M   'P 1'
#
loop_
_entity.id
_entity.type
_entity.pdbx_description
1 polymer ?
#
loop_
_entity_poly.entity_id
_entity_poly.type
_entity_poly.pdbx_seq_one_letter_code
_entity_poly.pdbx_strand_id
1 'polypeptide(L)'
;MKAIFIITLCLGMAGFTARGQFRGAEPKPPSIKESVVQPSGESFLSNIFNLDRLEMRHSFSMGYQSYGSFGLGYMEYTNSMRYRLFDPLTIRADVSVITSPFSSLGSKFSQDFSGIYLKRASIDYAPSKDFKISLQYRGLPPGTGYNPYYNRYGYNGLGWGQDFDSWEKDE
;
A
#
# COMPACT_ATOMS: atom_id res chain seq x y z
N MET A 1 14.43 34.28 45.64
CA MET A 1 14.60 34.10 44.17
C MET A 1 14.54 32.63 43.73
N LYS A 2 15.18 31.67 44.42
CA LYS A 2 15.14 30.24 44.06
C LYS A 2 13.74 29.60 44.15
N ALA A 3 12.93 29.96 45.15
CA ALA A 3 11.57 29.42 45.33
C ALA A 3 10.58 29.85 44.22
N ILE A 4 10.70 31.08 43.73
CA ILE A 4 9.85 31.59 42.63
C ILE A 4 10.17 30.85 41.33
N PHE A 5 11.45 30.56 41.08
CA PHE A 5 11.88 29.80 39.89
C PHE A 5 11.35 28.36 39.89
N ILE A 6 11.30 27.72 41.05
CA ILE A 6 10.75 26.35 41.20
C ILE A 6 9.24 26.33 40.96
N ILE A 7 8.50 27.34 41.45
CA ILE A 7 7.06 27.45 41.24
C ILE A 7 6.74 27.67 39.75
N THR A 8 7.50 28.53 39.06
CA THR A 8 7.33 28.75 37.62
C THR A 8 7.65 27.50 36.79
N LEU A 9 8.68 26.73 37.19
CA LEU A 9 9.04 25.47 36.53
C LEU A 9 7.96 24.39 36.72
N CYS A 10 7.37 24.28 37.92
CA CYS A 10 6.28 23.35 38.19
C CYS A 10 4.97 23.73 37.47
N LEU A 11 4.65 25.02 37.35
CA LEU A 11 3.49 25.48 36.57
C LEU A 11 3.65 25.25 35.06
N GLY A 12 4.87 25.30 34.53
CA GLY A 12 5.14 24.99 33.11
C GLY A 12 4.92 23.51 32.76
N MET A 13 5.17 22.60 33.70
CA MET A 13 5.00 21.15 33.47
C MET A 13 3.54 20.67 33.60
N ALA A 14 2.68 21.41 34.31
CA ALA A 14 1.27 21.07 34.47
C ALA A 14 0.41 21.29 33.21
N GLY A 15 0.94 22.00 32.19
CA GLY A 15 0.24 22.26 30.91
C GLY A 15 0.25 21.08 29.92
N PHE A 16 0.92 19.97 30.24
CA PHE A 16 1.01 18.78 29.40
C PHE A 16 -0.08 17.74 29.68
N THR A 17 -1.23 18.15 30.21
CA THR A 17 -2.36 17.23 30.42
C THR A 17 -2.98 16.84 29.08
N ALA A 18 -2.64 15.63 28.65
CA ALA A 18 -3.55 14.66 28.06
C ALA A 18 -4.47 15.21 26.95
N ARG A 19 -3.96 15.25 25.71
CA ARG A 19 -4.83 15.06 24.55
C ARG A 19 -5.25 13.60 24.55
N GLY A 20 -6.33 13.29 25.27
CA GLY A 20 -7.00 12.00 25.20
C GLY A 20 -7.31 11.71 23.74
N GLN A 21 -6.62 10.72 23.18
CA GLN A 21 -6.93 10.19 21.87
C GLN A 21 -8.38 9.69 21.93
N PHE A 22 -9.27 10.37 21.21
CA PHE A 22 -10.66 9.95 21.03
C PHE A 22 -10.66 8.51 20.54
N ARG A 23 -11.05 7.57 21.42
CA ARG A 23 -11.29 6.14 21.12
C ARG A 23 -12.78 5.85 21.12
N GLY A 24 -13.58 6.72 20.50
CA GLY A 24 -15.02 6.59 20.45
C GLY A 24 -15.51 7.01 19.07
N ALA A 25 -16.00 6.03 18.32
CA ALA A 25 -16.36 6.08 16.90
C ALA A 25 -15.16 6.28 15.97
N GLU A 26 -14.45 5.18 15.66
CA GLU A 26 -13.78 5.10 14.36
C GLU A 26 -14.82 5.44 13.28
N PRO A 27 -14.56 6.44 12.41
CA PRO A 27 -15.34 6.58 11.20
C PRO A 27 -15.24 5.23 10.51
N LYS A 28 -16.35 4.49 10.41
CA LYS A 28 -16.39 3.30 9.55
C LYS A 28 -15.83 3.76 8.21
N PRO A 29 -14.77 3.12 7.69
CA PRO A 29 -14.23 3.52 6.40
C PRO A 29 -15.43 3.53 5.43
N PRO A 30 -15.65 4.63 4.69
CA PRO A 30 -16.79 4.73 3.79
C PRO A 30 -16.76 3.49 2.92
N SER A 31 -17.82 2.69 3.01
CA SER A 31 -17.91 1.48 2.21
C SER A 31 -17.99 1.94 0.77
N ILE A 32 -17.09 1.47 -0.10
CA ILE A 32 -17.10 1.77 -1.54
C ILE A 32 -18.51 1.48 -2.13
N LYS A 33 -19.24 0.56 -1.50
CA LYS A 33 -20.65 0.22 -1.73
C LYS A 33 -21.59 1.43 -1.73
N GLU A 34 -21.40 2.39 -0.82
CA GLU A 34 -22.28 3.55 -0.64
C GLU A 34 -22.01 4.67 -1.65
N SER A 35 -20.78 4.73 -2.19
CA SER A 35 -20.39 5.82 -3.12
C SER A 35 -20.57 5.46 -4.59
N VAL A 36 -20.65 4.18 -4.95
CA VAL A 36 -20.65 3.73 -6.36
C VAL A 36 -22.03 3.24 -6.83
N VAL A 37 -22.94 2.87 -5.93
CA VAL A 37 -24.22 2.25 -6.34
C VAL A 37 -25.37 3.27 -6.35
N GLN A 38 -25.68 3.80 -7.53
CA GLN A 38 -27.05 4.18 -7.87
C GLN A 38 -27.77 2.93 -8.37
N PRO A 39 -28.87 2.47 -7.76
CA PRO A 39 -29.55 1.26 -8.19
C PRO A 39 -30.43 1.57 -9.41
N SER A 40 -29.83 1.56 -10.60
CA SER A 40 -30.57 1.67 -11.86
C SER A 40 -30.47 0.36 -12.65
N GLY A 41 -31.43 -0.54 -12.41
CA GLY A 41 -31.78 -1.67 -13.28
C GLY A 41 -30.78 -2.82 -13.35
N GLU A 42 -31.27 -4.04 -13.13
CA GLU A 42 -30.49 -5.27 -13.30
C GLU A 42 -29.87 -5.34 -14.70
N SER A 43 -28.57 -5.07 -14.77
CA SER A 43 -27.78 -5.13 -16.00
C SER A 43 -26.81 -6.29 -15.84
N PHE A 44 -26.59 -7.08 -16.90
CA PHE A 44 -25.58 -8.15 -16.92
C PHE A 44 -24.21 -7.72 -16.36
N LEU A 45 -23.86 -6.45 -16.55
CA LEU A 45 -22.67 -5.82 -16.00
C LEU A 45 -22.68 -5.70 -14.46
N SER A 46 -23.83 -5.47 -13.81
CA SER A 46 -23.91 -5.43 -12.34
C SER A 46 -23.75 -6.83 -11.71
N ASN A 47 -24.10 -7.90 -12.45
CA ASN A 47 -23.86 -9.28 -12.02
C ASN A 47 -22.40 -9.72 -12.21
N ILE A 48 -21.71 -9.23 -13.27
CA ILE A 48 -20.29 -9.52 -13.51
C ILE A 48 -19.36 -8.62 -12.69
N PHE A 49 -19.76 -7.40 -12.37
CA PHE A 49 -19.05 -6.47 -11.49
C PHE A 49 -19.73 -6.39 -10.12
N ASN A 50 -20.03 -7.55 -9.54
CA ASN A 50 -20.52 -7.58 -8.17
C ASN A 50 -19.39 -7.14 -7.24
N LEU A 51 -19.49 -5.91 -6.72
CA LEU A 51 -18.50 -5.31 -5.83
C LEU A 51 -18.32 -6.09 -4.52
N ASP A 52 -19.24 -6.98 -4.13
CA ASP A 52 -19.06 -7.86 -2.97
C ASP A 52 -17.95 -8.91 -3.17
N ARG A 53 -17.58 -9.19 -4.43
CA ARG A 53 -16.47 -10.08 -4.78
C ARG A 53 -15.17 -9.31 -5.08
N LEU A 54 -15.23 -7.98 -5.03
CA LEU A 54 -14.09 -7.09 -5.19
C LEU A 54 -13.59 -6.66 -3.82
N GLU A 55 -12.33 -6.96 -3.54
CA GLU A 55 -11.63 -6.41 -2.39
C GLU A 55 -10.53 -5.48 -2.85
N MET A 56 -10.45 -4.32 -2.20
CA MET A 56 -9.44 -3.31 -2.46
C MET A 56 -8.67 -3.05 -1.18
N ARG A 57 -7.35 -3.25 -1.22
CA ARG A 57 -6.43 -2.81 -0.17
C ARG A 57 -5.64 -1.62 -0.66
N HIS A 58 -5.46 -0.64 0.21
CA HIS A 58 -4.73 0.58 -0.06
C HIS A 58 -3.52 0.61 0.86
N SER A 59 -2.34 0.85 0.31
CA SER A 59 -1.11 1.00 1.09
C SER A 59 -0.34 2.24 0.64
N PHE A 60 0.29 2.88 1.62
CA PHE A 60 1.15 4.04 1.42
C PHE A 60 2.53 3.70 1.96
N SER A 61 3.54 3.85 1.12
CA SER A 61 4.93 3.64 1.47
C SER A 61 5.72 4.91 1.16
N MET A 62 6.73 5.19 1.96
CA MET A 62 7.69 6.25 1.70
C MET A 62 9.07 5.75 2.05
N GLY A 63 10.07 6.17 1.28
CA GLY A 63 11.44 5.77 1.51
C GLY A 63 12.40 6.85 1.06
N TYR A 64 13.56 6.86 1.71
CA TYR A 64 14.66 7.73 1.33
C TYR A 64 15.92 6.90 1.25
N GLN A 65 16.67 7.08 0.16
CA GLN A 65 17.93 6.42 -0.08
C GLN A 65 19.00 7.46 -0.35
N SER A 66 20.22 7.21 0.13
CA SER A 66 21.38 8.06 -0.12
C SER A 66 22.59 7.21 -0.47
N TYR A 67 23.30 7.60 -1.52
CA TYR A 67 24.55 6.97 -1.95
C TYR A 67 25.58 8.04 -2.30
N GLY A 68 26.63 8.17 -1.48
CA GLY A 68 27.61 9.24 -1.63
C GLY A 68 26.95 10.62 -1.59
N SER A 69 27.07 11.38 -2.67
CA SER A 69 26.43 12.70 -2.83
C SER A 69 25.02 12.66 -3.41
N PHE A 70 24.50 11.47 -3.73
CA PHE A 70 23.17 11.27 -4.30
C PHE A 70 22.14 10.92 -3.22
N GLY A 71 20.93 11.43 -3.36
CA GLY A 71 19.78 11.19 -2.49
C GLY A 71 18.51 11.03 -3.34
N LEU A 72 17.68 10.07 -2.99
CA LEU A 72 16.40 9.76 -3.64
C LEU A 72 15.35 9.46 -2.57
N GLY A 73 14.44 10.39 -2.38
CA GLY A 73 13.23 10.26 -1.59
C GLY A 73 12.02 10.01 -2.49
N TYR A 74 11.25 8.98 -2.16
CA TYR A 74 10.06 8.61 -2.89
C TYR A 74 8.88 8.36 -1.97
N MET A 75 7.70 8.45 -2.55
CA MET A 75 6.43 8.06 -1.97
C MET A 75 5.70 7.18 -2.97
N GLU A 76 5.09 6.11 -2.49
CA GLU A 76 4.35 5.14 -3.28
C GLU A 76 2.98 4.93 -2.65
N TYR A 77 1.94 5.06 -3.46
CA TYR A 77 0.60 4.63 -3.12
C TYR A 77 0.28 3.39 -3.96
N THR A 78 -0.10 2.28 -3.33
CA THR A 78 -0.50 1.05 -4.03
C THR A 78 -1.96 0.73 -3.73
N ASN A 79 -2.73 0.52 -4.78
CA ASN A 79 -4.06 -0.07 -4.69
C ASN A 79 -4.01 -1.52 -5.20
N SER A 80 -4.21 -2.46 -4.29
CA SER A 80 -4.30 -3.89 -4.55
C SER A 80 -5.75 -4.29 -4.69
N MET A 81 -6.15 -4.62 -5.92
CA MET A 81 -7.48 -5.11 -6.25
C MET A 81 -7.45 -6.64 -6.35
N ARG A 82 -8.39 -7.29 -5.71
CA ARG A 82 -8.64 -8.73 -5.83
C ARG A 82 -10.10 -8.96 -6.19
N TYR A 83 -10.33 -9.68 -7.27
CA TYR A 83 -11.66 -9.98 -7.76
C TYR A 83 -11.88 -11.49 -7.90
N ARG A 84 -12.89 -12.02 -7.19
CA ARG A 84 -13.32 -13.41 -7.36
C ARG A 84 -14.40 -13.48 -8.44
N LEU A 85 -14.03 -13.89 -9.66
CA LEU A 85 -14.97 -14.03 -10.77
C LEU A 85 -16.05 -15.07 -10.45
N PHE A 86 -15.61 -16.26 -10.08
CA PHE A 86 -16.41 -17.38 -9.59
C PHE A 86 -15.46 -18.27 -8.77
N ASP A 87 -15.96 -19.04 -7.81
CA ASP A 87 -15.12 -20.05 -7.20
C ASP A 87 -14.87 -21.15 -8.25
N PRO A 88 -13.63 -21.38 -8.72
CA PRO A 88 -12.35 -21.16 -8.03
C PRO A 88 -11.34 -20.21 -8.73
N LEU A 89 -11.81 -19.26 -9.54
CA LEU A 89 -11.00 -18.30 -10.31
C LEU A 89 -10.94 -16.92 -9.63
N THR A 90 -9.73 -16.51 -9.26
CA THR A 90 -9.43 -15.18 -8.70
C THR A 90 -8.49 -14.40 -9.61
N ILE A 91 -8.77 -13.11 -9.81
CA ILE A 91 -7.89 -12.18 -10.50
C ILE A 91 -7.37 -11.15 -9.49
N ARG A 92 -6.09 -10.78 -9.61
CA ARG A 92 -5.48 -9.73 -8.79
C ARG A 92 -4.75 -8.73 -9.66
N ALA A 93 -4.83 -7.46 -9.29
CA ALA A 93 -4.09 -6.38 -9.92
C ALA A 93 -3.62 -5.38 -8.86
N ASP A 94 -2.31 -5.14 -8.81
CA ASP A 94 -1.70 -4.14 -7.93
C ASP A 94 -1.23 -2.95 -8.78
N VAL A 95 -1.89 -1.82 -8.61
CA VAL A 95 -1.58 -0.58 -9.32
C VAL A 95 -0.97 0.42 -8.35
N SER A 96 0.21 0.93 -8.68
CA SER A 96 0.94 1.83 -7.80
C SER A 96 1.25 3.15 -8.46
N VAL A 97 1.12 4.23 -7.72
CA VAL A 97 1.53 5.58 -8.10
C VAL A 97 2.75 5.94 -7.28
N ILE A 98 3.86 6.23 -7.96
CA ILE A 98 5.12 6.61 -7.35
C ILE A 98 5.43 8.06 -7.68
N THR A 99 5.92 8.80 -6.68
CA THR A 99 6.41 10.16 -6.84
C THR A 99 7.70 10.34 -6.07
N SER A 100 8.65 11.08 -6.63
CA SER A 100 9.94 11.38 -6.02
C SER A 100 10.09 12.89 -5.75
N PRO A 101 9.54 13.41 -4.64
CA PRO A 101 9.58 14.84 -4.34
C PRO A 101 10.99 15.36 -4.00
N PHE A 102 11.89 14.49 -3.52
CA PHE A 102 13.25 14.85 -3.11
C PHE A 102 14.27 14.01 -3.87
N SER A 103 14.98 14.59 -4.84
CA SER A 103 16.00 13.84 -5.60
C SER A 103 17.15 14.75 -5.99
N SER A 104 18.38 14.30 -5.72
CA SER A 104 19.59 14.95 -6.24
C SER A 104 20.13 14.31 -7.52
N LEU A 105 19.42 13.32 -8.07
CA LEU A 105 19.71 12.65 -9.35
C LEU A 105 19.21 13.45 -10.57
N GLY A 106 18.65 14.64 -10.34
CA GLY A 106 18.13 15.55 -11.37
C GLY A 106 16.63 15.39 -11.63
N SER A 107 16.04 16.44 -12.20
CA SER A 107 14.59 16.51 -12.47
C SER A 107 14.11 15.47 -13.48
N LYS A 108 14.92 15.17 -14.50
CA LYS A 108 14.60 14.18 -15.53
C LYS A 108 14.46 12.76 -14.96
N PHE A 109 15.42 12.32 -14.15
CA PHE A 109 15.35 11.01 -13.48
C PHE A 109 14.12 10.91 -12.57
N SER A 110 13.83 11.99 -11.84
CA SER A 110 12.68 12.04 -10.94
C SER A 110 11.35 11.97 -11.68
N GLN A 111 11.27 12.56 -12.88
CA GLN A 111 10.11 12.46 -13.77
C GLN A 111 9.96 11.05 -14.35
N ASP A 112 11.06 10.44 -14.83
CA ASP A 112 11.04 9.08 -15.40
C ASP A 112 10.71 8.00 -14.34
N PHE A 113 11.09 8.23 -13.08
CA PHE A 113 10.80 7.36 -11.93
C PHE A 113 9.39 7.59 -11.33
N SER A 114 8.81 8.78 -11.53
CA SER A 114 7.48 9.08 -11.03
C SER A 114 6.43 8.66 -12.06
N GLY A 115 5.47 7.85 -11.65
CA GLY A 115 4.49 7.34 -12.60
C GLY A 115 3.53 6.33 -12.00
N ILE A 116 2.70 5.79 -12.87
CA ILE A 116 1.76 4.71 -12.56
C ILE A 116 2.37 3.41 -13.04
N TYR A 117 2.47 2.42 -12.14
CA TYR A 117 3.09 1.13 -12.39
C TYR A 117 2.09 0.01 -12.08
N LEU A 118 1.97 -0.93 -13.01
CA LEU A 118 1.31 -2.21 -12.74
C LEU A 118 2.32 -3.13 -12.08
N LYS A 119 2.26 -3.27 -10.76
CA LYS A 119 3.24 -4.04 -9.99
C LYS A 119 3.02 -5.53 -10.07
N ARG A 120 1.75 -5.93 -10.07
CA ARG A 120 1.34 -7.32 -10.16
C ARG A 120 0.05 -7.42 -10.94
N ALA A 121 -0.02 -8.42 -11.82
CA ALA A 121 -1.28 -8.95 -12.30
C ALA A 121 -1.21 -10.47 -12.15
N SER A 122 -2.20 -11.07 -11.49
CA SER A 122 -2.27 -12.53 -11.39
C SER A 122 -3.65 -13.07 -11.68
N ILE A 123 -3.67 -14.29 -12.21
CA ILE A 123 -4.85 -15.11 -12.38
C ILE A 123 -4.56 -16.42 -11.64
N ASP A 124 -5.37 -16.70 -10.63
CA ASP A 124 -5.25 -17.84 -9.73
C ASP A 124 -6.48 -18.73 -9.89
N TYR A 125 -6.29 -19.99 -10.30
CA TYR A 125 -7.35 -20.97 -10.54
C TYR A 125 -7.13 -22.23 -9.70
N ALA A 126 -8.06 -22.55 -8.80
CA ALA A 126 -7.93 -23.66 -7.85
C ALA A 126 -9.12 -24.65 -7.90
N PRO A 127 -9.26 -25.47 -8.96
CA PRO A 127 -10.42 -26.34 -9.16
C PRO A 127 -10.64 -27.39 -8.07
N SER A 128 -9.60 -27.72 -7.30
CA SER A 128 -9.70 -28.54 -6.10
C SER A 128 -8.72 -28.05 -5.05
N LYS A 129 -8.90 -28.50 -3.80
CA LYS A 129 -7.99 -28.19 -2.67
C LYS A 129 -6.54 -28.63 -2.92
N ASP A 130 -6.33 -29.62 -3.78
CA ASP A 130 -5.03 -30.24 -4.04
C ASP A 130 -4.38 -29.73 -5.34
N PHE A 131 -5.06 -28.82 -6.08
CA PHE A 131 -4.58 -28.33 -7.37
C PHE A 131 -4.84 -26.84 -7.56
N LYS A 132 -3.77 -26.07 -7.76
CA LYS A 132 -3.79 -24.61 -7.99
C LYS A 132 -2.86 -24.26 -9.15
N ILE A 133 -3.37 -23.50 -10.12
CA ILE A 133 -2.61 -22.88 -11.20
C ILE A 133 -2.58 -21.38 -10.93
N SER A 134 -1.39 -20.77 -10.98
CA SER A 134 -1.23 -19.31 -10.90
C SER A 134 -0.42 -18.81 -12.07
N LEU A 135 -0.96 -17.85 -12.80
CA LEU A 135 -0.22 -17.08 -13.79
C LEU A 135 -0.02 -15.68 -13.24
N GLN A 136 1.23 -15.24 -13.11
CA GLN A 136 1.57 -13.98 -12.48
C GLN A 136 2.58 -13.17 -13.31
N TYR A 137 2.24 -11.92 -13.54
CA TYR A 137 3.12 -10.87 -14.01
C TYR A 137 3.58 -10.03 -12.81
N ARG A 138 4.86 -9.65 -12.79
CA ARG A 138 5.40 -8.65 -11.86
C ARG A 138 6.21 -7.60 -12.61
N GLY A 139 5.90 -6.34 -12.36
CA GLY A 139 6.61 -5.18 -12.87
C GLY A 139 7.18 -4.37 -11.71
N LEU A 140 8.47 -4.08 -11.75
CA LEU A 140 9.12 -3.21 -10.77
C LEU A 140 9.45 -1.87 -11.42
N PRO A 141 9.32 -0.73 -10.69
CA PRO A 141 9.69 0.57 -11.22
C PRO A 141 11.15 0.59 -11.70
N PRO A 142 11.47 1.31 -12.79
CA PRO A 142 12.83 1.44 -13.30
C PRO A 142 13.81 1.86 -12.19
N GLY A 143 14.97 1.22 -12.11
CA GLY A 143 15.97 1.50 -11.07
C GLY A 143 15.75 0.78 -9.74
N THR A 144 14.63 0.08 -9.55
CA THR A 144 14.45 -0.86 -8.44
C THR A 144 14.97 -2.23 -8.88
N GLY A 145 16.27 -2.45 -8.71
CA GLY A 145 16.95 -3.66 -9.16
C GLY A 145 16.30 -4.92 -8.57
N TYR A 146 15.67 -5.73 -9.43
CA TYR A 146 15.28 -7.09 -9.10
C TYR A 146 16.53 -7.97 -9.13
N ASN A 147 17.07 -8.30 -7.96
CA ASN A 147 18.12 -9.30 -7.85
C ASN A 147 17.53 -10.63 -7.37
N PRO A 148 17.21 -11.58 -8.29
CA PRO A 148 16.57 -12.84 -7.92
C PRO A 148 17.48 -13.79 -7.12
N TYR A 149 18.80 -13.53 -7.05
CA TYR A 149 19.75 -14.41 -6.38
C TYR A 149 19.99 -14.09 -4.89
N TYR A 150 19.56 -12.93 -4.41
CA TYR A 150 19.87 -12.47 -3.04
C TYR A 150 18.69 -12.57 -2.05
N ASN A 151 17.55 -13.10 -2.47
CA ASN A 151 16.35 -13.14 -1.64
C ASN A 151 16.20 -14.48 -0.89
N ARG A 152 17.23 -14.87 -0.11
CA ARG A 152 17.15 -16.01 0.82
C ARG A 152 17.46 -15.65 2.27
N TYR A 153 18.07 -14.49 2.52
CA TYR A 153 18.28 -13.96 3.86
C TYR A 153 17.89 -12.49 3.85
N GLY A 154 16.75 -12.18 4.48
CA GLY A 154 16.03 -10.90 4.41
C GLY A 154 16.70 -9.70 5.06
N TYR A 155 17.93 -9.38 4.69
CA TYR A 155 18.62 -8.14 5.05
C TYR A 155 19.58 -7.77 3.92
N ASN A 156 19.36 -6.60 3.27
CA ASN A 156 20.21 -5.91 2.29
C ASN A 156 19.79 -5.87 0.80
N GLY A 157 18.54 -6.18 0.46
CA GLY A 157 17.96 -5.68 -0.80
C GLY A 157 17.35 -4.30 -0.58
N LEU A 158 17.52 -3.36 -1.53
CA LEU A 158 16.84 -2.06 -1.57
C LEU A 158 15.39 -2.25 -1.08
N GLY A 159 15.06 -1.69 0.10
CA GLY A 159 13.92 -2.06 0.95
C GLY A 159 12.54 -1.81 0.33
N TRP A 160 12.22 -2.59 -0.70
CA TRP A 160 10.90 -2.68 -1.33
C TRP A 160 10.36 -4.09 -1.16
N GLY A 161 10.66 -4.73 -0.03
CA GLY A 161 10.02 -5.96 0.40
C GLY A 161 8.58 -5.67 0.76
N GLN A 162 7.72 -5.58 -0.26
CA GLN A 162 6.29 -5.63 -0.03
C GLN A 162 5.93 -7.11 0.12
N ASP A 163 5.41 -7.46 1.31
CA ASP A 163 4.81 -8.76 1.56
C ASP A 163 3.52 -8.88 0.74
N PHE A 164 3.68 -9.31 -0.51
CA PHE A 164 2.60 -9.44 -1.48
C PHE A 164 1.62 -10.59 -1.16
N ASP A 165 1.95 -11.45 -0.19
CA ASP A 165 1.17 -12.61 0.24
C ASP A 165 0.40 -12.38 1.57
N SER A 166 0.19 -11.13 1.98
CA SER A 166 -0.66 -10.79 3.15
C SER A 166 -2.13 -11.23 3.04
N TRP A 167 -2.50 -11.86 1.93
CA TRP A 167 -3.82 -12.37 1.63
C TRP A 167 -4.03 -13.84 2.02
N GLU A 168 -2.95 -14.59 2.20
CA GLU A 168 -2.96 -16.05 2.43
C GLU A 168 -2.78 -16.40 3.92
N LYS A 169 -2.59 -15.39 4.79
CA LYS A 169 -2.38 -15.57 6.24
C LYS A 169 -3.68 -15.68 7.06
N ASP A 170 -4.83 -15.50 6.44
CA ASP A 170 -6.13 -15.42 7.13
C ASP A 170 -7.05 -16.63 6.84
N GLU A 171 -6.52 -17.74 6.31
CA GLU A 171 -7.24 -19.01 6.12
C GLU A 171 -6.81 -20.09 7.13
#